data_AF-A0A941LTZ7-F1
#
_entry.id   AF-A0A941LTZ7-F1
#
_cell.length_a   1.000
_cell.length_b   1.000
_cell.length_c   1.000
_cell.angle_alpha   90.00
_cell.angle_beta   90.00
_cell.angle_gamma   90.00
#
_symmetry.space_group_name_H-M   'P 1'
#
loop_
_entity.id
_entity.type
_entity.pdbx_description
1 polymer ?
#
loop_
_entity_poly.entity_id
_entity_poly.type
_entity_poly.pdbx_seq_one_letter_code
_entity_poly.pdbx_strand_id
1 'polypeptide(L)'
;MSCRTEQTERWTYRFCPDPLSAPANRLRAVLRARLVDELTGQPIDFGLDLTTDRAGLTPRVARGGVVGLVGLPGSLFPQLDVSPVTVTMRASVPRYVPVELGGTLGPIVGFPDQFSALDLGDVGMHRASTTVRGRTLRRASLTATVVVGATVEIAGYWSTFPPANINPSTVMELPNILALSPPLYAPRPVGITQLQRRDAVPVVGQEKIFLLTASVGETRLRLSNRIGLAAGVLLIIESSDPVRVERIPIAGVDTASAADQPAWVTLIHPLLYTHRDGVIAQPANLTPPGAANSLTRAAIPGDETVFLNGMVGLTSGITVELDDGGGRPEYHQAELYSDVSDADGYFQLPPIARVAMVALHARRLGLTSPPDERFTPDYRLAESHFTVMFP
;
A
#
# COMPACT_ATOMS: atom_id res chain seq x y z
N MET A 1 -47.23 14.96 13.10
CA MET A 1 -47.45 13.50 12.97
C MET A 1 -48.88 13.22 13.36
N SER A 2 -49.74 12.85 12.40
CA SER A 2 -51.15 12.53 12.67
C SER A 2 -51.28 11.04 12.98
N CYS A 3 -51.96 10.70 14.08
CA CYS A 3 -52.38 9.33 14.31
C CYS A 3 -53.52 8.99 13.35
N ARG A 4 -53.56 7.76 12.84
CA ARG A 4 -54.74 7.25 12.13
C ARG A 4 -55.59 6.44 13.10
N THR A 5 -56.90 6.54 12.94
CA THR A 5 -57.87 5.77 13.73
C THR A 5 -58.57 4.81 12.78
N GLU A 6 -58.61 3.53 13.13
CA GLU A 6 -59.34 2.50 12.41
C GLU A 6 -60.40 1.89 13.34
N GLN A 7 -61.61 1.68 12.83
CA GLN A 7 -62.69 1.04 13.57
C GLN A 7 -63.01 -0.32 12.95
N THR A 8 -63.09 -1.35 13.80
CA THR A 8 -63.65 -2.65 13.42
C THR A 8 -64.73 -3.02 14.42
N GLU A 9 -65.95 -3.28 13.94
CA GLU A 9 -67.20 -3.69 14.65
C GLU A 9 -67.42 -3.25 16.13
N ARG A 10 -66.52 -3.57 17.07
CA ARG A 10 -66.59 -3.18 18.48
C ARG A 10 -65.34 -2.47 19.04
N TRP A 11 -64.29 -2.26 18.27
CA TRP A 11 -63.01 -1.70 18.71
C TRP A 11 -62.56 -0.53 17.84
N THR A 12 -61.96 0.46 18.50
CA THR A 12 -61.30 1.60 17.84
C THR A 12 -59.81 1.50 18.11
N TYR A 13 -59.01 1.30 17.06
CA TYR A 13 -57.56 1.26 17.12
C TYR A 13 -57.00 2.63 16.75
N ARG A 14 -56.08 3.16 17.55
CA ARG A 14 -55.37 4.40 17.25
C ARG A 14 -53.90 4.08 16.99
N PHE A 15 -53.50 4.18 15.73
CA PHE A 15 -52.12 4.02 15.32
C PHE A 15 -51.46 5.39 15.29
N CYS A 16 -50.68 5.69 16.32
CA CYS A 16 -49.81 6.85 16.34
C CYS A 16 -48.40 6.41 15.91
N PRO A 17 -47.71 7.16 15.05
CA PRO A 17 -46.27 6.98 14.89
C PRO A 17 -45.59 7.18 16.24
N ASP A 18 -44.62 6.34 16.56
CA ASP A 18 -43.80 6.55 17.76
C ASP A 18 -43.14 7.93 17.69
N PRO A 19 -43.07 8.66 18.82
CA PRO A 19 -42.36 9.94 18.85
C PRO A 19 -40.91 9.70 18.44
N LEU A 20 -40.38 10.59 17.59
CA LEU A 20 -38.96 10.53 17.22
C LEU A 20 -38.13 10.55 18.51
N SER A 21 -37.22 9.59 18.63
CA SER A 21 -36.27 9.55 19.74
C SER A 21 -35.54 10.89 19.86
N ALA A 22 -35.17 11.26 21.09
CA ALA A 22 -34.36 12.46 21.34
C ALA A 22 -33.12 12.45 20.43
N PRO A 23 -32.66 13.60 19.91
CA PRO A 23 -31.51 13.66 19.00
C PRO A 23 -30.28 12.87 19.47
N ALA A 24 -30.00 12.82 20.77
CA ALA A 24 -28.95 12.02 21.40
C ALA A 24 -29.08 10.50 21.20
N ASN A 25 -30.31 10.01 21.10
CA ASN A 25 -30.66 8.58 21.03
C ASN A 25 -30.93 8.11 19.60
N ARG A 26 -30.65 8.94 18.60
CA ARG A 26 -30.84 8.57 17.19
C ARG A 26 -29.59 7.88 16.66
N LEU A 27 -29.82 6.80 15.92
CA LEU A 27 -28.78 6.17 15.13
C LEU A 27 -28.36 7.11 14.00
N ARG A 28 -27.07 7.44 13.88
CA ARG A 28 -26.52 8.37 12.88
C ARG A 28 -25.25 7.81 12.25
N ALA A 29 -24.96 8.24 11.02
CA ALA A 29 -23.67 8.01 10.39
C ALA A 29 -22.60 8.86 11.09
N VAL A 30 -21.57 8.24 11.62
CA VAL A 30 -20.46 8.90 12.33
C VAL A 30 -19.32 9.22 11.38
N LEU A 31 -19.01 8.30 10.47
CA LEU A 31 -18.02 8.42 9.42
C LEU A 31 -18.64 7.95 8.10
N ARG A 32 -18.39 8.64 7.00
CA ARG A 32 -18.74 8.20 5.65
C ARG A 32 -17.62 8.45 4.65
N ALA A 33 -17.52 7.59 3.65
CA ALA A 33 -16.64 7.73 2.49
C ALA A 33 -17.28 7.04 1.28
N ARG A 34 -16.81 7.37 0.07
CA ARG A 34 -17.09 6.61 -1.14
C ARG A 34 -15.79 5.98 -1.65
N LEU A 35 -15.71 4.65 -1.66
CA LEU A 35 -14.53 3.95 -2.16
C LEU A 35 -14.63 3.81 -3.68
N VAL A 36 -13.60 4.30 -4.36
CA VAL A 36 -13.48 4.27 -5.81
C VAL A 36 -12.17 3.58 -6.21
N ASP A 37 -12.16 2.91 -7.35
CA ASP A 37 -10.93 2.40 -7.94
C ASP A 37 -10.08 3.58 -8.45
N GLU A 38 -8.82 3.69 -8.01
CA GLU A 38 -7.98 4.86 -8.31
C GLU A 38 -7.71 5.06 -9.82
N LEU A 39 -7.77 4.00 -10.63
CA LEU A 39 -7.40 4.03 -12.04
C LEU A 39 -8.58 4.42 -12.93
N THR A 40 -9.78 4.06 -12.50
CA THR A 40 -11.02 4.20 -13.29
C THR A 40 -11.99 5.23 -12.72
N GLY A 41 -11.83 5.61 -11.44
CA GLY A 41 -12.77 6.45 -10.70
C GLY A 41 -14.14 5.79 -10.47
N GLN A 42 -14.29 4.51 -10.81
CA GLN A 42 -15.55 3.80 -10.65
C GLN A 42 -15.74 3.37 -9.19
N PRO A 43 -16.98 3.41 -8.66
CA PRO A 43 -17.25 2.95 -7.31
C PRO A 43 -16.98 1.44 -7.19
N ILE A 44 -16.40 1.03 -6.07
CA ILE A 44 -16.20 -0.39 -5.75
C ILE A 44 -17.43 -0.87 -4.99
N ASP A 45 -18.20 -1.80 -5.55
CA ASP A 45 -19.48 -2.26 -5.00
C ASP A 45 -19.50 -3.75 -4.63
N PHE A 46 -18.34 -4.39 -4.60
CA PHE A 46 -18.17 -5.81 -4.31
C PHE A 46 -17.09 -6.06 -3.26
N GLY A 47 -17.19 -7.18 -2.54
CA GLY A 47 -16.11 -7.71 -1.70
C GLY A 47 -15.64 -6.79 -0.56
N LEU A 48 -16.44 -5.79 -0.19
CA LEU A 48 -16.09 -4.82 0.85
C LEU A 48 -16.21 -5.44 2.25
N ASP A 49 -15.08 -5.53 2.93
CA ASP A 49 -15.01 -5.82 4.36
C ASP A 49 -14.56 -4.57 5.13
N LEU A 50 -15.29 -4.24 6.19
CA LEU A 50 -15.09 -3.04 6.99
C LEU A 50 -14.95 -3.42 8.45
N THR A 51 -13.89 -2.92 9.10
CA THR A 51 -13.66 -3.13 10.53
C THR A 51 -13.38 -1.81 11.25
N THR A 52 -13.66 -1.78 12.55
CA THR A 52 -13.36 -0.65 13.44
C THR A 52 -13.01 -1.21 14.81
N ASP A 53 -12.10 -0.55 15.51
CA ASP A 53 -11.71 -0.85 16.89
C ASP A 53 -12.66 -0.20 17.91
N ARG A 54 -13.48 0.77 17.47
CA ARG A 54 -14.39 1.52 18.34
C ARG A 54 -15.67 0.72 18.62
N ALA A 55 -15.75 0.19 19.84
CA ALA A 55 -16.97 -0.46 20.34
C ALA A 55 -18.19 0.47 20.23
N GLY A 56 -19.32 -0.10 19.80
CA GLY A 56 -20.59 0.62 19.63
C GLY A 56 -20.75 1.35 18.29
N LEU A 57 -19.71 1.39 17.45
CA LEU A 57 -19.85 1.72 16.03
C LEU A 57 -20.06 0.44 15.22
N THR A 58 -20.96 0.49 14.25
CA THR A 58 -21.24 -0.63 13.34
C THR A 58 -20.89 -0.23 11.91
N PRO A 59 -20.03 -0.98 11.22
CA PRO A 59 -19.75 -0.75 9.81
C PRO A 59 -20.97 -0.99 8.91
N ARG A 60 -21.08 -0.18 7.86
CA ARG A 60 -22.15 -0.26 6.86
C ARG A 60 -21.58 -0.03 5.47
N VAL A 61 -22.06 -0.84 4.53
CA VAL A 61 -21.81 -0.71 3.09
C VAL A 61 -23.16 -0.44 2.40
N ALA A 62 -23.16 0.48 1.45
CA ALA A 62 -24.29 0.79 0.59
C ALA A 62 -23.87 0.75 -0.89
N ARG A 63 -24.85 0.88 -1.80
CA ARG A 63 -24.58 0.89 -3.24
C ARG A 63 -23.71 2.07 -3.65
N GLY A 64 -22.97 1.91 -4.75
CA GLY A 64 -22.10 2.95 -5.29
C GLY A 64 -20.84 3.19 -4.45
N GLY A 65 -20.35 2.16 -3.75
CA GLY A 65 -19.12 2.20 -2.95
C GLY A 65 -19.20 3.05 -1.70
N VAL A 66 -20.39 3.45 -1.27
CA VAL A 66 -20.57 4.23 -0.04
C VAL A 66 -20.36 3.32 1.16
N VAL A 67 -19.42 3.69 2.02
CA VAL A 67 -19.05 2.98 3.24
C VAL A 67 -19.09 3.92 4.43
N GLY A 68 -19.24 3.38 5.64
CA GLY A 68 -19.17 4.20 6.83
C GLY A 68 -19.41 3.46 8.13
N LEU A 69 -19.34 4.22 9.22
CA LEU A 69 -19.65 3.76 10.57
C LEU A 69 -20.95 4.40 11.04
N VAL A 70 -21.82 3.61 11.64
CA VAL A 70 -23.11 4.05 12.18
C VAL A 70 -23.17 3.72 13.67
N GLY A 71 -23.73 4.63 14.48
CA GLY A 71 -23.85 4.43 15.92
C GLY A 71 -24.74 5.49 16.60
N LEU A 72 -24.72 5.52 17.93
CA LEU A 72 -25.42 6.50 18.75
C LEU A 72 -24.41 7.54 19.26
N PRO A 73 -24.09 8.60 18.49
CA PRO A 73 -23.00 9.49 18.85
C PRO A 73 -23.22 10.15 20.22
N GLY A 74 -24.46 10.48 20.60
CA GLY A 74 -24.77 11.08 21.91
C GLY A 74 -24.33 10.22 23.10
N SER A 75 -24.37 8.89 22.95
CA SER A 75 -23.86 7.96 23.96
C SER A 75 -22.37 7.66 23.82
N LEU A 76 -21.86 7.62 22.59
CA LEU A 76 -20.47 7.22 22.32
C LEU A 76 -19.46 8.35 22.53
N PHE A 77 -19.91 9.59 22.38
CA PHE A 77 -19.11 10.81 22.43
C PHE A 77 -19.88 11.91 23.19
N PRO A 78 -20.15 11.74 24.49
CA PRO A 78 -21.03 12.64 25.25
C PRO A 78 -20.52 14.09 25.35
N GLN A 79 -19.25 14.34 25.05
CA GLN A 79 -18.60 15.65 25.11
C GLN A 79 -18.15 16.16 23.72
N LEU A 80 -18.78 15.67 22.64
CA LEU A 80 -18.40 16.05 21.28
C LEU A 80 -18.63 17.54 20.99
N ASP A 81 -19.38 18.25 21.84
CA ASP A 81 -19.56 19.71 21.78
C ASP A 81 -18.31 20.50 22.18
N VAL A 82 -17.48 19.94 23.06
CA VAL A 82 -16.29 20.61 23.60
C VAL A 82 -14.98 19.88 23.30
N SER A 83 -15.03 18.61 22.93
CA SER A 83 -13.84 17.76 22.71
C SER A 83 -13.93 16.97 21.40
N PRO A 84 -12.94 17.13 20.50
CA PRO A 84 -12.87 16.32 19.30
C PRO A 84 -12.51 14.86 19.62
N VAL A 85 -12.92 13.94 18.74
CA VAL A 85 -12.58 12.51 18.85
C VAL A 85 -12.08 11.97 17.52
N THR A 86 -11.00 11.19 17.55
CA THR A 86 -10.52 10.46 16.37
C THR A 86 -11.39 9.23 16.13
N VAL A 87 -11.85 9.06 14.90
CA VAL A 87 -12.64 7.91 14.45
C VAL A 87 -11.92 7.25 13.29
N THR A 88 -11.78 5.92 13.36
CA THR A 88 -11.04 5.10 12.40
C THR A 88 -11.87 3.90 11.94
N MET A 89 -11.70 3.53 10.67
CA MET A 89 -12.30 2.39 10.01
C MET A 89 -11.28 1.83 9.01
N ARG A 90 -11.06 0.53 9.02
CA ARG A 90 -10.28 -0.15 7.99
C ARG A 90 -11.21 -0.69 6.92
N ALA A 91 -10.91 -0.40 5.66
CA ALA A 91 -11.59 -0.99 4.52
C ALA A 91 -10.65 -1.96 3.78
N SER A 92 -11.15 -3.16 3.51
CA SER A 92 -10.45 -4.19 2.75
C SER A 92 -11.33 -4.69 1.61
N VAL A 93 -10.72 -4.85 0.44
CA VAL A 93 -11.35 -5.43 -0.75
C VAL A 93 -10.34 -6.39 -1.37
N PRO A 94 -10.74 -7.61 -1.78
CA PRO A 94 -9.87 -8.51 -2.51
C PRO A 94 -9.23 -7.80 -3.71
N ARG A 95 -7.91 -7.98 -3.89
CA ARG A 95 -7.10 -7.35 -4.95
C ARG A 95 -6.88 -5.84 -4.83
N TYR A 96 -7.21 -5.26 -3.68
CA TYR A 96 -6.79 -3.89 -3.33
C TYR A 96 -5.92 -3.92 -2.08
N VAL A 97 -5.07 -2.91 -1.96
CA VAL A 97 -4.34 -2.63 -0.72
C VAL A 97 -5.36 -2.16 0.33
N PRO A 98 -5.40 -2.77 1.54
CA PRO A 98 -6.27 -2.30 2.61
C PRO A 98 -5.97 -0.85 2.97
N VAL A 99 -7.02 -0.06 3.22
CA VAL A 99 -6.88 1.35 3.57
C VAL A 99 -7.43 1.61 4.97
N GLU A 100 -6.66 2.34 5.77
CA GLU A 100 -7.12 2.89 7.04
C GLU A 100 -7.74 4.27 6.77
N LEU A 101 -9.03 4.41 7.10
CA LEU A 101 -9.84 5.60 6.89
C LEU A 101 -10.12 6.22 8.24
N GLY A 102 -9.88 7.51 8.39
CA GLY A 102 -10.17 8.16 9.65
C GLY A 102 -9.91 9.64 9.66
N GLY A 103 -10.31 10.26 10.74
CA GLY A 103 -10.12 11.69 10.96
C GLY A 103 -10.68 12.13 12.29
N THR A 104 -10.63 13.44 12.50
CA THR A 104 -11.11 14.07 13.73
C THR A 104 -12.56 14.49 13.56
N LEU A 105 -13.45 13.92 14.37
CA LEU A 105 -14.84 14.32 14.48
C LEU A 105 -14.99 15.37 15.58
N GLY A 106 -15.60 16.51 15.23
CA GLY A 106 -15.87 17.60 16.16
C GLY A 106 -14.65 18.48 16.50
N PRO A 107 -14.78 19.37 17.51
CA PRO A 107 -15.98 19.59 18.32
C PRO A 107 -17.18 20.14 17.50
N ILE A 108 -18.41 19.85 17.93
CA ILE A 108 -19.66 20.23 17.24
C ILE A 108 -20.55 21.04 18.18
N VAL A 109 -20.57 22.36 18.00
CA VAL A 109 -21.44 23.25 18.78
C VAL A 109 -22.92 22.84 18.63
N GLY A 110 -23.63 22.72 19.75
CA GLY A 110 -25.04 22.32 19.77
C GLY A 110 -25.27 20.81 19.65
N PHE A 111 -24.23 19.99 19.76
CA PHE A 111 -24.37 18.55 19.92
C PHE A 111 -25.12 18.21 21.23
N PRO A 112 -26.03 17.21 21.24
CA PRO A 112 -26.34 16.24 20.19
C PRO A 112 -27.46 16.63 19.22
N ASP A 113 -28.03 17.82 19.36
CA ASP A 113 -29.11 18.30 18.49
C ASP A 113 -28.58 18.57 17.08
N GLN A 114 -27.42 19.22 16.99
CA GLN A 114 -26.65 19.42 15.76
C GLN A 114 -25.57 18.35 15.64
N PHE A 115 -25.48 17.72 14.46
CA PHE A 115 -24.48 16.71 14.20
C PHE A 115 -24.28 16.51 12.69
N SER A 116 -23.04 16.63 12.24
CA SER A 116 -22.59 16.23 10.91
C SER A 116 -21.61 15.06 11.03
N ALA A 117 -21.77 14.06 10.17
CA ALA A 117 -20.81 12.97 10.07
C ALA A 117 -19.44 13.50 9.62
N LEU A 118 -18.37 12.79 10.00
CA LEU A 118 -17.08 12.94 9.35
C LEU A 118 -17.20 12.41 7.92
N ASP A 119 -17.01 13.30 6.94
CA ASP A 119 -17.08 12.95 5.52
C ASP A 119 -15.69 12.97 4.91
N LEU A 120 -15.24 11.80 4.43
CA LEU A 120 -13.93 11.64 3.80
C LEU A 120 -14.01 11.79 2.27
N GLY A 121 -15.20 12.00 1.70
CA GLY A 121 -15.39 12.13 0.26
C GLY A 121 -15.04 10.85 -0.50
N ASP A 122 -14.48 11.02 -1.71
CA ASP A 122 -13.99 9.92 -2.52
C ASP A 122 -12.61 9.48 -2.04
N VAL A 123 -12.46 8.18 -1.78
CA VAL A 123 -11.18 7.58 -1.41
C VAL A 123 -10.79 6.56 -2.46
N GLY A 124 -9.68 6.84 -3.15
CA GLY A 124 -9.10 5.95 -4.15
C GLY A 124 -8.47 4.73 -3.48
N MET A 125 -9.01 3.55 -3.76
CA MET A 125 -8.40 2.28 -3.39
C MET A 125 -7.30 1.94 -4.38
N HIS A 126 -6.10 1.64 -3.85
CA HIS A 126 -4.98 1.21 -4.67
C HIS A 126 -5.10 -0.27 -4.99
N ARG A 127 -4.90 -0.65 -6.25
CA ARG A 127 -4.92 -2.07 -6.63
C ARG A 127 -3.67 -2.76 -6.07
N ALA A 128 -3.85 -3.97 -5.55
CA ALA A 128 -2.73 -4.83 -5.19
C ALA A 128 -1.91 -5.14 -6.45
N SER A 129 -0.60 -5.35 -6.29
CA SER A 129 0.31 -5.57 -7.41
C SER A 129 -0.01 -6.86 -8.18
N THR A 130 0.38 -6.88 -9.45
CA THR A 130 0.34 -8.06 -10.32
C THR A 130 1.70 -8.20 -11.02
N THR A 131 2.17 -9.43 -11.17
CA THR A 131 3.45 -9.68 -11.86
C THR A 131 3.21 -9.75 -13.36
N VAL A 132 4.04 -9.07 -14.15
CA VAL A 132 4.01 -9.21 -15.61
C VAL A 132 5.05 -10.24 -16.03
N ARG A 133 4.59 -11.34 -16.61
CA ARG A 133 5.43 -12.41 -17.14
C ARG A 133 5.21 -12.56 -18.63
N GLY A 134 6.24 -13.01 -19.33
CA GLY A 134 6.06 -13.28 -20.74
C GLY A 134 7.16 -14.09 -21.37
N ARG A 135 7.09 -14.17 -22.70
CA ARG A 135 8.09 -14.85 -23.51
C ARG A 135 8.50 -13.99 -24.70
N THR A 136 9.79 -13.97 -25.01
CA THR A 136 10.35 -13.33 -26.19
C THR A 136 10.57 -14.35 -27.28
N LEU A 137 9.87 -14.15 -28.39
CA LEU A 137 9.89 -15.04 -29.56
C LEU A 137 10.30 -14.24 -30.80
N ARG A 138 10.86 -14.93 -31.79
CA ARG A 138 11.12 -14.39 -33.13
C ARG A 138 10.38 -15.22 -34.15
N ARG A 139 9.63 -14.54 -35.04
CA ARG A 139 8.92 -15.21 -36.12
C ARG A 139 9.90 -15.55 -37.24
N ALA A 140 10.15 -16.83 -37.48
CA ALA A 140 10.90 -17.32 -38.63
C ALA A 140 9.96 -18.19 -39.50
N SER A 141 9.40 -17.59 -40.56
CA SER A 141 8.42 -18.25 -41.45
C SER A 141 7.23 -18.82 -40.66
N LEU A 142 7.05 -20.14 -40.60
CA LEU A 142 5.95 -20.84 -39.92
C LEU A 142 6.28 -21.26 -38.47
N THR A 143 7.50 -21.03 -38.00
CA THR A 143 7.94 -21.41 -36.65
C THR A 143 8.36 -20.20 -35.83
N ALA A 144 7.91 -20.13 -34.59
CA ALA A 144 8.44 -19.18 -33.62
C ALA A 144 9.67 -19.78 -32.93
N THR A 145 10.76 -19.04 -32.90
CA THR A 145 11.99 -19.42 -32.19
C THR A 145 12.14 -18.57 -30.95
N VAL A 146 12.72 -19.12 -29.88
CA VAL A 146 12.95 -18.36 -28.64
C VAL A 146 14.04 -17.32 -28.84
N VAL A 147 13.87 -16.14 -28.26
CA VAL A 147 14.89 -15.10 -28.22
C VAL A 147 15.44 -15.03 -26.81
N VAL A 148 16.63 -15.61 -26.62
CA VAL A 148 17.34 -15.59 -25.33
C VAL A 148 18.05 -14.26 -25.14
N GLY A 149 18.08 -13.76 -23.91
CA GLY A 149 18.79 -12.56 -23.49
C GLY A 149 18.29 -11.26 -24.15
N ALA A 150 17.02 -11.21 -24.52
CA ALA A 150 16.35 -9.97 -24.90
C ALA A 150 16.03 -9.17 -23.62
N THR A 151 16.37 -7.88 -23.61
CA THR A 151 15.91 -6.99 -22.54
C THR A 151 14.48 -6.57 -22.82
N VAL A 152 13.60 -6.76 -21.85
CA VAL A 152 12.22 -6.25 -21.86
C VAL A 152 12.10 -5.24 -20.74
N GLU A 153 11.57 -4.05 -21.03
CA GLU A 153 11.43 -2.96 -20.05
C GLU A 153 10.14 -2.17 -20.28
N ILE A 154 9.66 -1.49 -19.24
CA ILE A 154 8.57 -0.53 -19.39
C ILE A 154 9.14 0.77 -19.97
N ALA A 155 8.70 1.13 -21.17
CA ALA A 155 9.10 2.38 -21.83
C ALA A 155 8.25 3.59 -21.43
N GLY A 156 7.09 3.34 -20.84
CA GLY A 156 6.19 4.37 -20.33
C GLY A 156 4.91 3.75 -19.78
N TYR A 157 4.11 4.56 -19.10
CA TYR A 157 2.86 4.10 -18.51
C TYR A 157 1.75 5.15 -18.66
N TRP A 158 0.53 4.72 -18.36
CA TRP A 158 -0.61 5.59 -18.21
C TRP A 158 -1.22 5.34 -16.85
N SER A 159 -1.35 6.39 -16.07
CA SER A 159 -1.96 6.29 -14.76
C SER A 159 -3.47 6.11 -14.78
N THR A 160 -4.12 6.67 -15.78
CA THR A 160 -5.54 6.48 -16.07
C THR A 160 -5.68 6.10 -17.54
N PHE A 161 -6.78 5.44 -17.89
CA PHE A 161 -7.02 5.12 -19.29
C PHE A 161 -7.13 6.41 -20.12
N PRO A 162 -6.37 6.54 -21.22
CA PRO A 162 -6.55 7.66 -22.13
C PRO A 162 -8.01 7.75 -22.60
N PRO A 163 -8.60 8.96 -22.65
CA PRO A 163 -9.92 9.14 -23.24
C PRO A 163 -9.95 8.62 -24.68
N ALA A 164 -11.10 8.10 -25.11
CA ALA A 164 -11.24 7.46 -26.43
C ALA A 164 -10.89 8.37 -27.63
N ASN A 165 -10.92 9.68 -27.44
CA ASN A 165 -10.61 10.69 -28.47
C ASN A 165 -9.15 11.19 -28.44
N ILE A 166 -8.29 10.61 -27.59
CA ILE A 166 -6.88 11.00 -27.45
C ILE A 166 -5.97 9.86 -27.92
N ASN A 167 -4.94 10.18 -28.69
CA ASN A 167 -3.91 9.20 -29.05
C ASN A 167 -3.12 8.82 -27.78
N PRO A 168 -3.09 7.55 -27.35
CA PRO A 168 -2.40 7.16 -26.13
C PRO A 168 -0.93 7.57 -26.11
N SER A 169 -0.23 7.54 -27.25
CA SER A 169 1.19 7.91 -27.31
C SER A 169 1.48 9.38 -26.96
N THR A 170 0.51 10.30 -27.06
CA THR A 170 0.73 11.72 -26.74
C THR A 170 0.54 12.04 -25.25
N VAL A 171 0.00 11.10 -24.47
CA VAL A 171 -0.28 11.26 -23.03
C VAL A 171 0.40 10.17 -22.19
N MET A 172 1.37 9.47 -22.78
CA MET A 172 2.19 8.49 -22.09
C MET A 172 3.13 9.18 -21.10
N GLU A 173 3.13 8.73 -19.86
CA GLU A 173 4.05 9.19 -18.83
C GLU A 173 5.39 8.46 -18.96
N LEU A 174 6.48 9.16 -18.61
CA LEU A 174 7.82 8.55 -18.56
C LEU A 174 7.86 7.44 -17.52
N PRO A 175 8.68 6.38 -17.69
CA PRO A 175 8.72 5.23 -16.81
C PRO A 175 9.52 5.51 -15.52
N ASN A 176 9.23 6.64 -14.87
CA ASN A 176 9.80 7.05 -13.59
C ASN A 176 9.07 6.32 -12.45
N ILE A 177 9.08 5.00 -12.50
CA ILE A 177 8.45 4.12 -11.51
C ILE A 177 9.47 3.11 -11.00
N LEU A 178 9.39 2.82 -9.70
CA LEU A 178 10.21 1.84 -9.01
C LEU A 178 9.33 0.77 -8.38
N ALA A 179 9.76 -0.49 -8.45
CA ALA A 179 9.24 -1.52 -7.57
C ALA A 179 10.06 -1.54 -6.27
N LEU A 180 9.38 -1.67 -5.14
CA LEU A 180 9.96 -1.73 -3.81
C LEU A 180 9.69 -3.10 -3.19
N SER A 181 10.71 -3.67 -2.56
CA SER A 181 10.60 -4.87 -1.74
C SER A 181 11.37 -4.67 -0.42
N PRO A 182 10.70 -4.80 0.74
CA PRO A 182 9.26 -5.02 0.93
C PRO A 182 8.40 -3.81 0.48
N PRO A 183 7.05 -3.92 0.46
CA PRO A 183 6.15 -2.78 0.27
C PRO A 183 6.35 -1.67 1.32
N LEU A 184 5.73 -0.51 1.09
CA LEU A 184 5.75 0.59 2.07
C LEU A 184 5.10 0.20 3.41
N TYR A 185 5.70 0.65 4.51
CA TYR A 185 5.24 0.53 5.89
C TYR A 185 4.34 1.69 6.30
N ALA A 186 4.55 2.88 5.73
CA ALA A 186 3.86 4.12 6.13
C ALA A 186 3.28 4.89 4.92
N PRO A 187 2.28 5.76 5.14
CA PRO A 187 1.81 6.68 4.10
C PRO A 187 2.92 7.67 3.72
N ARG A 188 3.06 7.92 2.41
CA ARG A 188 4.06 8.82 1.85
C ARG A 188 3.40 9.90 0.99
N PRO A 189 3.21 11.12 1.52
CA PRO A 189 2.57 12.20 0.79
C PRO A 189 3.51 12.82 -0.25
N VAL A 190 2.93 13.36 -1.32
CA VAL A 190 3.66 14.13 -2.34
C VAL A 190 4.22 15.44 -1.79
N GLY A 191 5.25 15.98 -2.44
CA GLY A 191 5.81 17.30 -2.15
C GLY A 191 6.81 17.34 -0.99
N ILE A 192 6.68 16.46 0.01
CA ILE A 192 7.65 16.34 1.12
C ILE A 192 8.46 15.05 1.08
N THR A 193 7.89 13.95 0.58
CA THR A 193 8.62 12.67 0.52
C THR A 193 9.70 12.70 -0.56
N GLN A 194 10.91 12.32 -0.17
CA GLN A 194 12.07 12.12 -1.03
C GLN A 194 12.48 10.65 -1.04
N LEU A 195 12.80 10.14 -2.22
CA LEU A 195 13.43 8.84 -2.43
C LEU A 195 14.86 9.05 -2.93
N GLN A 196 15.82 8.42 -2.26
CA GLN A 196 17.22 8.49 -2.64
C GLN A 196 17.92 7.15 -2.49
N ARG A 197 18.92 6.89 -3.34
CA ARG A 197 19.81 5.73 -3.15
C ARG A 197 20.53 5.85 -1.81
N ARG A 198 20.51 4.77 -1.03
CA ARG A 198 21.20 4.69 0.26
C ARG A 198 21.51 3.23 0.58
N ASP A 199 22.64 2.75 0.05
CA ASP A 199 23.02 1.35 0.18
C ASP A 199 23.29 0.99 1.64
N ALA A 200 22.83 -0.20 2.04
CA ALA A 200 23.05 -0.75 3.36
C ALA A 200 24.18 -1.77 3.32
N VAL A 201 25.27 -1.50 4.04
CA VAL A 201 26.44 -2.38 4.13
C VAL A 201 26.39 -3.12 5.47
N PRO A 202 26.15 -4.44 5.49
CA PRO A 202 26.10 -5.21 6.73
C PRO A 202 27.42 -5.14 7.50
N VAL A 203 27.35 -5.03 8.82
CA VAL A 203 28.52 -5.00 9.70
C VAL A 203 28.95 -6.43 10.00
N VAL A 204 30.04 -6.87 9.36
CA VAL A 204 30.60 -8.23 9.49
C VAL A 204 30.94 -8.56 10.94
N GLY A 205 30.57 -9.76 11.40
CA GLY A 205 30.86 -10.23 12.76
C GLY A 205 29.92 -9.69 13.84
N GLN A 206 28.89 -8.93 13.45
CA GLN A 206 27.85 -8.43 14.36
C GLN A 206 26.49 -9.10 14.14
N GLU A 207 26.47 -10.27 13.52
CA GLU A 207 25.27 -11.06 13.31
C GLU A 207 24.54 -11.33 14.63
N LYS A 208 23.21 -11.21 14.58
CA LYS A 208 22.28 -11.48 15.67
C LYS A 208 21.40 -12.64 15.27
N ILE A 209 21.06 -13.47 16.24
CA ILE A 209 20.12 -14.58 16.04
C ILE A 209 18.81 -14.19 16.70
N PHE A 210 17.70 -14.39 15.98
CA PHE A 210 16.36 -14.29 16.55
C PHE A 210 16.18 -15.41 17.58
N LEU A 211 15.89 -15.05 18.83
CA LEU A 211 15.64 -16.03 19.89
C LEU A 211 14.17 -16.46 19.96
N LEU A 212 13.28 -15.73 19.30
CA LEU A 212 11.85 -15.99 19.23
C LEU A 212 11.39 -15.74 17.79
N THR A 213 10.37 -16.50 17.37
CA THR A 213 9.64 -16.17 16.14
C THR A 213 9.01 -14.80 16.28
N ALA A 214 9.15 -13.97 15.25
CA ALA A 214 8.51 -12.66 15.15
C ALA A 214 7.44 -12.68 14.06
N SER A 215 6.22 -12.28 14.41
CA SER A 215 5.04 -12.31 13.52
C SER A 215 4.83 -10.97 12.79
N VAL A 216 4.06 -11.01 11.70
CA VAL A 216 3.60 -9.79 11.01
C VAL A 216 2.93 -8.83 11.99
N GLY A 217 3.28 -7.55 11.90
CA GLY A 217 2.75 -6.51 12.78
C GLY A 217 3.56 -6.29 14.07
N GLU A 218 4.46 -7.21 14.44
CA GLU A 218 5.30 -7.04 15.62
C GLU A 218 6.40 -6.00 15.38
N THR A 219 6.69 -5.23 16.43
CA THR A 219 7.79 -4.25 16.45
C THR A 219 8.90 -4.64 17.41
N ARG A 220 8.69 -5.66 18.28
CA ARG A 220 9.68 -6.06 19.27
C ARG A 220 10.35 -7.37 18.89
N LEU A 221 11.67 -7.36 18.80
CA LEU A 221 12.46 -8.55 18.46
C LEU A 221 13.36 -8.93 19.63
N ARG A 222 13.48 -10.24 19.89
CA ARG A 222 14.43 -10.77 20.87
C ARG A 222 15.68 -11.26 20.15
N LEU A 223 16.81 -10.59 20.37
CA LEU A 223 18.08 -10.87 19.69
C LEU A 223 19.11 -11.49 20.64
N SER A 224 20.04 -12.27 20.08
CA SER A 224 21.05 -13.03 20.83
C SER A 224 22.00 -12.19 21.69
N ASN A 225 22.34 -10.97 21.26
CA ASN A 225 23.13 -10.02 22.04
C ASN A 225 22.85 -8.56 21.64
N ARG A 226 23.35 -7.61 22.43
CA ARG A 226 23.17 -6.15 22.25
C ARG A 226 24.36 -5.45 21.60
N ILE A 227 25.46 -6.14 21.33
CA ILE A 227 26.68 -5.54 20.75
C ILE A 227 26.34 -4.85 19.42
N GLY A 228 26.64 -3.55 19.30
CA GLY A 228 26.39 -2.79 18.07
C GLY A 228 24.93 -2.40 17.82
N LEU A 229 24.03 -2.65 18.77
CA LEU A 229 22.62 -2.25 18.67
C LEU A 229 22.38 -0.93 19.41
N ALA A 230 21.79 0.03 18.72
CA ALA A 230 21.35 1.32 19.26
C ALA A 230 20.17 1.86 18.46
N ALA A 231 19.45 2.83 19.02
CA ALA A 231 18.41 3.54 18.26
C ALA A 231 19.04 4.22 17.02
N GLY A 232 18.34 4.19 15.90
CA GLY A 232 18.78 4.69 14.60
C GLY A 232 19.66 3.72 13.78
N VAL A 233 20.15 2.63 14.38
CA VAL A 233 20.89 1.59 13.62
C VAL A 233 19.92 0.86 12.70
N LEU A 234 20.27 0.73 11.42
CA LEU A 234 19.53 -0.09 10.47
C LEU A 234 19.79 -1.58 10.75
N LEU A 235 18.72 -2.36 10.86
CA LEU A 235 18.80 -3.82 10.96
C LEU A 235 18.34 -4.45 9.64
N ILE A 236 19.19 -5.28 9.03
CA ILE A 236 18.83 -6.13 7.89
C ILE A 236 18.42 -7.49 8.46
N ILE A 237 17.18 -7.91 8.21
CA ILE A 237 16.58 -9.12 8.76
C ILE A 237 16.47 -10.16 7.63
N GLU A 238 16.90 -11.38 7.89
CA GLU A 238 16.79 -12.55 6.98
C GLU A 238 17.40 -12.31 5.59
N SER A 239 18.61 -11.72 5.53
CA SER A 239 19.30 -11.38 4.28
C SER A 239 19.60 -12.57 3.33
N SER A 240 19.52 -13.80 3.83
CA SER A 240 19.66 -15.02 3.03
C SER A 240 18.43 -15.38 2.21
N ASP A 241 17.25 -14.81 2.53
CA ASP A 241 16.01 -15.01 1.80
C ASP A 241 15.56 -13.69 1.13
N PRO A 242 15.75 -13.54 -0.20
CA PRO A 242 15.44 -12.29 -0.88
C PRO A 242 13.95 -11.95 -0.88
N VAL A 243 13.04 -12.90 -0.62
CA VAL A 243 11.60 -12.63 -0.57
C VAL A 243 11.10 -12.28 0.84
N ARG A 244 11.98 -12.36 1.85
CA ARG A 244 11.66 -12.01 3.25
C ARG A 244 12.57 -10.93 3.82
N VAL A 245 13.54 -10.44 3.07
CA VAL A 245 14.47 -9.44 3.60
C VAL A 245 13.76 -8.15 4.00
N GLU A 246 13.89 -7.74 5.26
CA GLU A 246 13.39 -6.46 5.76
C GLU A 246 14.56 -5.59 6.24
N ARG A 247 14.48 -4.28 6.02
CA ARG A 247 15.52 -3.31 6.39
C ARG A 247 14.89 -2.23 7.26
N ILE A 248 14.91 -2.43 8.57
CA ILE A 248 14.14 -1.59 9.49
C ILE A 248 15.06 -0.98 10.54
N PRO A 249 15.03 0.34 10.75
CA PRO A 249 15.79 0.96 11.82
C PRO A 249 15.25 0.58 13.20
N ILE A 250 16.16 0.52 14.16
CA ILE A 250 15.83 0.32 15.57
C ILE A 250 15.32 1.65 16.15
N ALA A 251 14.11 1.66 16.70
CA ALA A 251 13.58 2.77 17.48
C ALA A 251 14.17 2.82 18.90
N GLY A 252 14.44 1.67 19.50
CA GLY A 252 14.97 1.59 20.86
C GLY A 252 15.54 0.21 21.22
N VAL A 253 16.37 0.16 22.26
CA VAL A 253 17.01 -1.06 22.75
C VAL A 253 16.86 -1.11 24.26
N ASP A 254 16.40 -2.25 24.80
CA ASP A 254 16.37 -2.47 26.23
C ASP A 254 17.80 -2.61 26.76
N THR A 255 18.20 -1.73 27.68
CA THR A 255 19.58 -1.65 28.20
C THR A 255 19.80 -2.36 29.54
N ALA A 256 18.78 -3.07 30.04
CA ALA A 256 18.84 -3.76 31.33
C ALA A 256 19.82 -4.95 31.35
N SER A 257 20.27 -5.43 30.19
CA SER A 257 21.25 -6.52 30.05
C SER A 257 22.63 -6.03 29.62
N ALA A 258 23.66 -6.83 29.96
CA ALA A 258 25.02 -6.62 29.48
C ALA A 258 25.09 -6.71 27.94
N ALA A 259 26.12 -6.14 27.32
CA ALA A 259 26.19 -6.03 25.86
C ALA A 259 26.21 -7.39 25.14
N ASP A 260 26.85 -8.38 25.76
CA ASP A 260 26.98 -9.77 25.28
C ASP A 260 25.76 -10.65 25.59
N GLN A 261 24.77 -10.13 26.31
CA GLN A 261 23.56 -10.85 26.68
C GLN A 261 22.39 -10.53 25.76
N PRO A 262 21.40 -11.45 25.64
CA PRO A 262 20.19 -11.21 24.88
C PRO A 262 19.47 -9.91 25.25
N ALA A 263 18.94 -9.23 24.25
CA ALA A 263 18.24 -7.96 24.41
C ALA A 263 16.98 -7.91 23.56
N TRP A 264 16.01 -7.12 24.02
CA TRP A 264 14.87 -6.72 23.20
C TRP A 264 15.25 -5.44 22.44
N VAL A 265 14.91 -5.41 21.16
CA VAL A 265 14.91 -4.19 20.34
C VAL A 265 13.49 -3.88 19.91
N THR A 266 13.19 -2.59 19.76
CA THR A 266 11.95 -2.08 19.18
C THR A 266 12.29 -1.47 17.83
N LEU A 267 11.57 -1.85 16.79
CA LEU A 267 11.70 -1.34 15.42
C LEU A 267 10.88 -0.07 15.21
N ILE A 268 11.29 0.80 14.26
CA ILE A 268 10.50 1.99 13.87
C ILE A 268 9.20 1.59 13.18
N HIS A 269 9.23 0.54 12.35
CA HIS A 269 8.09 0.02 11.61
C HIS A 269 7.77 -1.41 12.05
N PRO A 270 6.49 -1.83 12.00
CA PRO A 270 6.13 -3.22 12.23
C PRO A 270 6.64 -4.12 11.10
N LEU A 271 6.97 -5.37 11.42
CA LEU A 271 7.35 -6.38 10.42
C LEU A 271 6.22 -6.63 9.41
N LEU A 272 6.56 -6.76 8.13
CA LEU A 272 5.64 -7.18 7.07
C LEU A 272 5.64 -8.70 6.86
N TYR A 273 6.72 -9.38 7.23
CA TYR A 273 6.86 -10.82 7.10
C TYR A 273 7.00 -11.51 8.47
N THR A 274 6.73 -12.81 8.48
CA THR A 274 7.01 -13.66 9.65
C THR A 274 8.43 -14.17 9.57
N HIS A 275 9.19 -13.96 10.63
CA HIS A 275 10.57 -14.40 10.78
C HIS A 275 10.65 -15.46 11.87
N ARG A 276 11.20 -16.64 11.55
CA ARG A 276 11.31 -17.73 12.53
C ARG A 276 12.40 -17.46 13.55
N ASP A 277 12.36 -18.15 14.68
CA ASP A 277 13.53 -18.23 15.55
C ASP A 277 14.72 -18.85 14.78
N GLY A 278 15.94 -18.45 15.15
CA GLY A 278 17.16 -18.88 14.50
C GLY A 278 17.55 -18.09 13.25
N VAL A 279 16.67 -17.24 12.68
CA VAL A 279 17.07 -16.38 11.55
C VAL A 279 18.09 -15.33 11.96
N ILE A 280 18.89 -14.89 10.99
CA ILE A 280 19.94 -13.89 11.20
C ILE A 280 19.36 -12.50 10.96
N ALA A 281 19.69 -11.57 11.86
CA ALA A 281 19.62 -10.15 11.60
C ALA A 281 20.98 -9.51 11.81
N GLN A 282 21.29 -8.48 11.03
CA GLN A 282 22.62 -7.87 11.03
C GLN A 282 22.49 -6.34 11.02
N PRO A 283 23.18 -5.63 11.93
CA PRO A 283 23.25 -4.18 11.84
C PRO A 283 23.97 -3.79 10.54
N ALA A 284 23.57 -2.68 9.94
CA ALA A 284 24.14 -2.18 8.70
C ALA A 284 24.48 -0.69 8.79
N ASN A 285 25.58 -0.31 8.13
CA ASN A 285 25.94 1.08 7.91
C ASN A 285 25.33 1.55 6.60
N LEU A 286 24.77 2.76 6.62
CA LEU A 286 24.24 3.40 5.41
C LEU A 286 25.33 4.17 4.69
N THR A 287 25.37 4.06 3.37
CA THR A 287 26.19 4.97 2.55
C THR A 287 25.67 6.40 2.64
N PRO A 288 26.48 7.41 2.25
CA PRO A 288 25.97 8.75 2.01
C PRO A 288 24.77 8.71 1.05
N PRO A 289 23.76 9.58 1.25
CA PRO A 289 22.60 9.63 0.38
C PRO A 289 22.99 10.07 -1.04
N GLY A 290 22.36 9.44 -2.04
CA GLY A 290 22.48 9.81 -3.45
C GLY A 290 21.61 11.02 -3.83
N ALA A 291 21.33 11.16 -5.13
CA ALA A 291 20.40 12.17 -5.61
C ALA A 291 18.96 11.87 -5.13
N ALA A 292 18.25 12.93 -4.73
CA ALA A 292 16.87 12.84 -4.27
C ALA A 292 15.89 12.92 -5.45
N ASN A 293 14.86 12.09 -5.40
CA ASN A 293 13.76 12.03 -6.37
C ASN A 293 12.44 12.16 -5.59
N SER A 294 11.62 13.15 -5.92
CA SER A 294 10.35 13.40 -5.23
C SER A 294 9.27 12.44 -5.72
N LEU A 295 8.37 12.05 -4.83
CA LEU A 295 7.15 11.35 -5.24
C LEU A 295 6.23 12.28 -6.06
N THR A 296 5.72 11.77 -7.18
CA THR A 296 4.68 12.44 -7.99
C THR A 296 3.27 12.01 -7.59
N ARG A 297 3.16 10.93 -6.81
CA ARG A 297 1.89 10.40 -6.28
C ARG A 297 2.02 10.02 -4.82
N ALA A 298 0.94 10.24 -4.08
CA ALA A 298 0.88 9.77 -2.71
C ALA A 298 0.85 8.24 -2.73
N ALA A 299 1.55 7.65 -1.76
CA ALA A 299 1.56 6.21 -1.57
C ALA A 299 1.06 5.88 -0.16
N ILE A 300 0.49 4.68 0.00
CA ILE A 300 -0.04 4.18 1.27
C ILE A 300 0.74 2.93 1.70
N PRO A 301 0.64 2.53 2.99
CA PRO A 301 1.22 1.27 3.43
C PRO A 301 0.72 0.10 2.57
N GLY A 302 1.63 -0.76 2.12
CA GLY A 302 1.34 -1.88 1.23
C GLY A 302 1.52 -1.58 -0.26
N ASP A 303 1.76 -0.33 -0.66
CA ASP A 303 2.16 -0.03 -2.04
C ASP A 303 3.57 -0.59 -2.32
N GLU A 304 3.69 -1.37 -3.40
CA GLU A 304 4.97 -1.89 -3.92
C GLU A 304 5.51 -1.05 -5.09
N THR A 305 4.69 -0.20 -5.69
CA THR A 305 5.09 0.66 -6.81
C THR A 305 5.06 2.12 -6.40
N VAL A 306 6.17 2.81 -6.55
CA VAL A 306 6.28 4.26 -6.32
C VAL A 306 6.51 5.02 -7.61
N PHE A 307 6.00 6.25 -7.65
CA PHE A 307 6.02 7.12 -8.83
C PHE A 307 6.85 8.36 -8.53
N LEU A 308 7.85 8.61 -9.37
CA LEU A 308 8.89 9.59 -9.14
C LEU A 308 8.89 10.69 -10.20
N ASN A 309 9.41 11.86 -9.85
CA ASN A 309 9.63 12.95 -10.81
C ASN A 309 10.87 12.73 -11.69
N GLY A 310 11.73 11.77 -11.31
CA GLY A 310 12.95 11.41 -12.01
C GLY A 310 13.54 10.12 -11.45
N MET A 311 14.61 9.64 -12.09
CA MET A 311 15.28 8.36 -11.78
C MET A 311 16.78 8.55 -11.54
N VAL A 312 17.20 9.75 -11.15
CA VAL A 312 18.61 10.12 -11.10
C VAL A 312 19.31 9.30 -10.01
N GLY A 313 20.36 8.57 -10.40
CA GLY A 313 21.16 7.75 -9.48
C GLY A 313 20.50 6.44 -9.04
N LEU A 314 19.35 6.07 -9.63
CA LEU A 314 18.63 4.84 -9.35
C LEU A 314 18.96 3.76 -10.39
N THR A 315 19.23 2.55 -9.90
CA THR A 315 19.49 1.35 -10.70
C THR A 315 18.81 0.15 -10.05
N SER A 316 18.63 -0.97 -10.75
CA SER A 316 18.01 -2.16 -10.16
C SER A 316 18.91 -2.79 -9.08
N GLY A 317 18.32 -3.35 -8.03
CA GLY A 317 19.00 -4.08 -6.95
C GLY A 317 19.69 -3.21 -5.90
N ILE A 318 19.45 -1.89 -5.88
CA ILE A 318 20.02 -1.00 -4.86
C ILE A 318 19.13 -0.91 -3.62
N THR A 319 19.68 -0.46 -2.50
CA THR A 319 18.84 -0.03 -1.38
C THR A 319 18.50 1.45 -1.53
N VAL A 320 17.23 1.79 -1.35
CA VAL A 320 16.73 3.16 -1.34
C VAL A 320 16.20 3.51 0.04
N GLU A 321 16.31 4.78 0.39
CA GLU A 321 15.66 5.39 1.54
C GLU A 321 14.49 6.24 1.06
N LEU A 322 13.33 6.08 1.68
CA LEU A 322 12.21 7.03 1.59
C LEU A 322 12.06 7.76 2.92
N ASP A 323 12.08 9.09 2.86
CA ASP A 323 11.90 9.95 4.04
C ASP A 323 11.05 11.17 3.70
N ASP A 324 10.18 11.57 4.63
CA ASP A 324 9.34 12.77 4.57
C ASP A 324 9.78 13.84 5.58
N GLY A 325 10.92 13.62 6.25
CA GLY A 325 11.45 14.50 7.30
C GLY A 325 10.83 14.27 8.68
N GLY A 326 9.89 13.33 8.82
CA GLY A 326 9.23 12.97 10.07
C GLY A 326 10.08 12.12 11.03
N GLY A 327 11.34 11.80 10.67
CA GLY A 327 12.23 10.99 11.49
C GLY A 327 11.89 9.49 11.51
N ARG A 328 11.16 9.03 10.49
CA ARG A 328 10.81 7.61 10.29
C ARG A 328 11.11 7.18 8.86
N PRO A 329 12.40 7.15 8.45
CA PRO A 329 12.76 6.69 7.12
C PRO A 329 12.38 5.21 6.94
N GLU A 330 12.09 4.83 5.71
CA GLU A 330 11.94 3.43 5.30
C GLU A 330 13.05 3.04 4.33
N TYR A 331 13.48 1.78 4.38
CA TYR A 331 14.55 1.27 3.52
C TYR A 331 14.04 0.06 2.75
N HIS A 332 14.19 0.11 1.44
CA HIS A 332 13.68 -0.91 0.53
C HIS A 332 14.75 -1.33 -0.45
N GLN A 333 14.68 -2.56 -0.92
CA GLN A 333 15.30 -2.93 -2.17
C GLN A 333 14.47 -2.36 -3.31
N ALA A 334 15.13 -1.65 -4.22
CA ALA A 334 14.52 -1.06 -5.39
C ALA A 334 14.84 -1.88 -6.64
N GLU A 335 13.83 -2.15 -7.45
CA GLU A 335 13.97 -2.78 -8.76
C GLU A 335 13.40 -1.88 -9.85
N LEU A 336 14.10 -1.86 -10.98
CA LEU A 336 13.57 -1.23 -12.20
C LEU A 336 12.62 -2.21 -12.88
N TYR A 337 11.61 -1.70 -13.59
CA TYR A 337 10.74 -2.52 -14.43
C TYR A 337 11.45 -2.92 -15.74
N SER A 338 12.46 -3.76 -15.60
CA SER A 338 13.25 -4.33 -16.68
C SER A 338 13.72 -5.73 -16.30
N ASP A 339 13.71 -6.64 -17.27
CA ASP A 339 14.26 -7.98 -17.11
C ASP A 339 14.92 -8.47 -18.42
N VAL A 340 15.73 -9.51 -18.32
CA VAL A 340 16.43 -10.13 -19.44
C VAL A 340 15.93 -11.55 -19.63
N SER A 341 15.45 -11.86 -20.83
CA SER A 341 14.87 -13.18 -21.09
C SER A 341 15.87 -14.32 -20.92
N ASP A 342 15.41 -15.40 -20.32
CA ASP A 342 16.22 -16.59 -20.02
C ASP A 342 16.47 -17.47 -21.26
N ALA A 343 17.05 -18.65 -21.05
CA ALA A 343 17.37 -19.63 -22.09
C ALA A 343 16.14 -20.16 -22.85
N ASP A 344 14.97 -20.13 -22.21
CA ASP A 344 13.69 -20.53 -22.80
C ASP A 344 12.91 -19.32 -23.35
N GLY A 345 13.48 -18.12 -23.21
CA GLY A 345 12.93 -16.84 -23.63
C GLY A 345 11.94 -16.24 -22.64
N TYR A 346 11.82 -16.76 -21.43
CA TYR A 346 10.91 -16.19 -20.42
C TYR A 346 11.52 -14.96 -19.75
N PHE A 347 10.66 -13.99 -19.43
CA PHE A 347 11.00 -12.83 -18.61
C PHE A 347 9.92 -12.61 -17.57
N GLN A 348 10.29 -11.96 -16.47
CA GLN A 348 9.42 -11.54 -15.39
C GLN A 348 9.82 -10.14 -14.91
N LEU A 349 8.92 -9.17 -15.11
CA LEU A 349 9.09 -7.85 -14.51
C LEU A 349 8.72 -7.90 -13.02
N PRO A 350 9.25 -6.97 -12.19
CA PRO A 350 8.78 -6.79 -10.82
C PRO A 350 7.26 -6.58 -10.74
N PRO A 351 6.61 -6.90 -9.61
CA PRO A 351 5.19 -6.65 -9.42
C PRO A 351 4.85 -5.18 -9.68
N ILE A 352 3.87 -4.95 -10.56
CA ILE A 352 3.40 -3.61 -10.90
C ILE A 352 2.04 -3.35 -10.27
N ALA A 353 1.85 -2.16 -9.76
CA ALA A 353 0.60 -1.68 -9.19
C ALA A 353 0.27 -0.28 -9.75
N ARG A 354 -1.00 0.11 -9.59
CA ARG A 354 -1.43 1.51 -9.72
C ARG A 354 -1.19 2.17 -11.09
N VAL A 355 -1.11 1.37 -12.15
CA VAL A 355 -1.08 1.84 -13.56
C VAL A 355 -2.24 1.27 -14.35
N ALA A 356 -2.89 2.10 -15.16
CA ALA A 356 -3.98 1.66 -16.02
C ALA A 356 -3.47 0.88 -17.24
N MET A 357 -2.34 1.30 -17.80
CA MET A 357 -1.74 0.70 -18.99
C MET A 357 -0.22 0.94 -18.97
N VAL A 358 0.55 0.09 -19.65
CA VAL A 358 2.00 0.23 -19.83
C VAL A 358 2.38 0.00 -21.30
N ALA A 359 3.49 0.60 -21.71
CA ALA A 359 4.15 0.31 -22.97
C ALA A 359 5.39 -0.52 -22.68
N LEU A 360 5.46 -1.71 -23.28
CA LEU A 360 6.61 -2.61 -23.18
C LEU A 360 7.52 -2.40 -24.38
N HIS A 361 8.80 -2.15 -24.10
CA HIS A 361 9.85 -2.09 -25.09
C HIS A 361 10.74 -3.32 -24.96
N ALA A 362 11.15 -3.88 -26.10
CA ALA A 362 12.06 -5.01 -26.13
C ALA A 362 13.22 -4.77 -27.09
N ARG A 363 14.41 -5.17 -26.68
CA ARG A 363 15.62 -5.08 -27.50
C ARG A 363 16.51 -6.31 -27.35
N ARG A 364 17.17 -6.68 -28.44
CA ARG A 364 18.21 -7.71 -28.46
C ARG A 364 19.25 -7.32 -29.49
N LEU A 365 20.52 -7.32 -29.10
CA LEU A 365 21.61 -7.00 -30.00
C LEU A 365 21.57 -7.93 -31.23
N GLY A 366 21.66 -7.35 -32.43
CA GLY A 366 21.61 -8.08 -33.69
C GLY A 366 20.20 -8.41 -34.20
N LEU A 367 19.14 -8.00 -33.50
CA LEU A 367 17.76 -8.07 -33.97
C LEU A 367 17.16 -6.66 -34.07
N THR A 368 16.25 -6.47 -35.02
CA THR A 368 15.40 -5.28 -35.06
C THR A 368 14.42 -5.32 -33.88
N SER A 369 14.34 -4.24 -33.10
CA SER A 369 13.36 -4.15 -32.02
C SER A 369 11.93 -4.21 -32.58
N PRO A 370 11.02 -4.97 -31.94
CA PRO A 370 9.60 -4.85 -32.23
C PRO A 370 9.09 -3.44 -31.87
N PRO A 371 7.94 -3.01 -32.42
CA PRO A 371 7.27 -1.82 -31.93
C PRO A 371 6.88 -1.99 -30.46
N ASP A 372 6.81 -0.88 -29.72
CA ASP A 372 6.36 -0.92 -28.33
C ASP A 372 4.93 -1.45 -28.28
N GLU A 373 4.72 -2.48 -27.45
CA GLU A 373 3.42 -3.10 -27.30
C GLU A 373 2.72 -2.55 -26.06
N ARG A 374 1.45 -2.18 -26.22
CA ARG A 374 0.64 -1.66 -25.12
C ARG A 374 -0.06 -2.79 -24.41
N PHE A 375 -0.01 -2.76 -23.08
CA PHE A 375 -0.52 -3.81 -22.24
C PHE A 375 -1.27 -3.20 -21.04
N THR A 376 -2.42 -3.77 -20.69
CA THR A 376 -3.21 -3.39 -19.52
C THR A 376 -3.06 -4.48 -18.47
N PRO A 377 -2.40 -4.22 -17.32
CA PRO A 377 -2.27 -5.20 -16.26
C PRO A 377 -3.65 -5.67 -15.75
N ASP A 378 -3.85 -6.99 -15.68
CA ASP A 378 -5.07 -7.56 -15.08
C ASP A 378 -4.84 -7.83 -13.60
N TYR A 379 -5.16 -6.84 -12.78
CA TYR A 379 -5.06 -6.90 -11.31
C TYR A 379 -6.02 -7.89 -10.64
N ARG A 380 -6.93 -8.53 -11.41
CA ARG A 380 -7.72 -9.65 -10.87
C ARG A 380 -6.88 -10.91 -10.73
N LEU A 381 -5.80 -10.99 -11.51
CA LEU A 381 -4.85 -12.09 -11.56
C LEU A 381 -3.57 -11.71 -10.80
N ALA A 382 -2.95 -12.71 -10.17
CA ALA A 382 -1.63 -12.53 -9.58
C ALA A 382 -0.54 -12.34 -10.66
N GLU A 383 -0.80 -12.88 -11.85
CA GLU A 383 0.13 -12.84 -12.98
C GLU A 383 -0.62 -12.47 -14.26
N SER A 384 -0.02 -11.56 -15.02
CA SER A 384 -0.43 -11.23 -16.37
C SER A 384 0.57 -11.77 -17.37
N HIS A 385 0.09 -12.50 -18.37
CA HIS A 385 0.94 -13.12 -19.40
C HIS A 385 0.99 -12.28 -20.67
N PHE A 386 2.20 -12.17 -21.24
CA PHE A 386 2.46 -11.39 -22.44
C PHE A 386 3.44 -12.11 -23.37
N THR A 387 3.36 -11.88 -24.69
CA THR A 387 4.33 -12.44 -25.65
C THR A 387 4.88 -11.31 -26.50
N VAL A 388 6.20 -11.13 -26.47
CA VAL A 388 6.92 -10.19 -27.33
C VAL A 388 7.34 -10.92 -28.59
N MET A 389 6.97 -10.39 -29.76
CA MET A 389 7.34 -10.98 -31.05
C MET A 389 8.34 -10.11 -31.82
N PHE A 390 9.59 -10.54 -31.88
CA PHE A 390 10.60 -9.94 -32.75
C PHE A 390 10.34 -10.28 -34.24
N PRO A 391 10.58 -9.32 -35.15
CA PRO A 391 10.41 -9.51 -36.58
C PRO A 391 11.43 -10.46 -37.25
#